data_AF-A0A539EL29-F1
#
_entry.id   AF-A0A539EL29-F1
#
_cell.length_a   1.000
_cell.length_b   1.000
_cell.length_c   1.000
_cell.angle_alpha   90.00
_cell.angle_beta   90.00
_cell.angle_gamma   90.00
#
_symmetry.space_group_name_H-M   'P 1'
#
loop_
_entity.id
_entity.type
_entity.pdbx_description
1 polymer ?
#
loop_
_entity_poly.entity_id
_entity_poly.type
_entity_poly.pdbx_seq_one_letter_code
_entity_poly.pdbx_strand_id
1 'polypeptide(L)'
;GASLLAYPLLMAEGLELPLLLLGLIGAAVPSLRRKTEDSWLLPTLFVSALVVWTLAPARELRLLLPGLVPLAVLAMGPYPRGVRAAACAVALLSSWNQSRGVLPPLAVNAIGVFRSDKPAKEDWLLPEILEAAQRLGTSGVSSLALVADHPRLHVAGLNWELKRLGFGGLGARGIDARTTELCEFVLVKTGDLGPEAGPLVEARTLMLDPGRWWQRGWREVRRFPLPDRSEAVLFKRASGARGPVGEGRLRFDYYEDKAFTAEGLEVDLGRWDAARGMYPRVELKAARLVVRGLEVENLQMVLTGLNLFSADESGAEKADPLVDARLTRLEGLTVTYAEVREEALAAFVKSLDGVTSSSAKLDGGVASVEALWRGKPVRLRLAPVLSADGSGLTAGLRSADVFGVPLPTALFAGALQVPFAPSVGRPFSLAVPSLAVDGGALSIGR
;
A
#
# COMPACT_ATOMS: atom_id res chain seq x y z
N GLY A 1 14.05 28.13 -2.43
CA GLY A 1 14.65 27.30 -3.49
C GLY A 1 13.94 25.97 -3.66
N ALA A 2 13.90 25.12 -2.62
CA ALA A 2 13.38 23.75 -2.70
C ALA A 2 11.84 23.59 -2.76
N SER A 3 11.06 24.62 -2.40
CA SER A 3 9.58 24.59 -2.44
C SER A 3 8.99 24.65 -3.85
N LEU A 4 9.74 25.18 -4.83
CA LEU A 4 9.30 25.28 -6.23
C LEU A 4 9.42 23.96 -7.00
N LEU A 5 10.20 23.00 -6.49
CA LEU A 5 10.42 21.69 -7.13
C LEU A 5 9.59 20.57 -6.49
N ALA A 6 9.05 20.77 -5.29
CA ALA A 6 8.17 19.79 -4.63
C ALA A 6 6.88 19.54 -5.43
N TYR A 7 6.36 20.57 -6.09
CA TYR A 7 5.14 20.49 -6.88
C TYR A 7 5.29 19.66 -8.18
N PRO A 8 6.32 19.88 -9.03
CA PRO A 8 6.55 19.02 -10.20
C PRO A 8 6.94 17.57 -9.84
N LEU A 9 7.59 17.34 -8.70
CA LEU A 9 7.91 15.98 -8.21
C LEU A 9 6.64 15.23 -7.76
N LEU A 10 5.74 15.89 -7.02
CA LEU A 10 4.42 15.32 -6.66
C LEU A 10 3.53 15.11 -7.89
N MET A 11 3.65 15.95 -8.93
CA MET A 11 2.95 15.73 -10.20
C MET A 11 3.53 14.54 -10.98
N ALA A 12 4.83 14.27 -10.92
CA ALA A 12 5.47 13.15 -11.60
C ALA A 12 5.10 11.77 -11.01
N GLU A 13 4.76 11.71 -9.71
CA GLU A 13 4.29 10.49 -9.06
C GLU A 13 2.82 10.14 -9.41
N GLY A 14 2.02 11.13 -9.80
CA GLY A 14 0.59 10.94 -10.13
C GLY A 14 0.27 10.96 -11.64
N LEU A 15 1.15 11.52 -12.46
CA LEU A 15 1.02 11.61 -13.91
C LEU A 15 2.29 11.08 -14.54
N GLU A 16 2.17 10.01 -15.32
CA GLU A 16 3.30 9.45 -16.07
C GLU A 16 4.09 10.56 -16.78
N LEU A 17 5.43 10.48 -16.69
CA LEU A 17 6.42 11.44 -17.18
C LEU A 17 6.12 12.07 -18.57
N PRO A 18 5.55 11.36 -19.57
CA PRO A 18 5.21 11.96 -20.86
C PRO A 18 4.19 13.11 -20.78
N LEU A 19 3.23 13.03 -19.85
CA LEU A 19 2.18 14.05 -19.67
C LEU A 19 2.71 15.30 -18.95
N LEU A 20 3.64 15.12 -18.01
CA LEU A 20 4.37 16.21 -17.38
C LEU A 20 5.24 16.95 -18.41
N LEU A 21 5.95 16.22 -19.27
CA LEU A 21 6.75 16.78 -20.36
C LEU A 21 5.88 17.51 -21.37
N LEU A 22 4.73 16.96 -21.77
CA LEU A 22 3.77 17.64 -22.66
C LEU A 22 3.14 18.89 -22.01
N GLY A 23 2.90 18.87 -20.70
CA GLY A 23 2.43 20.03 -19.93
C GLY A 23 3.47 21.15 -19.83
N LEU A 24 4.75 20.81 -19.63
CA LEU A 24 5.86 21.77 -19.63
C LEU A 24 6.15 22.32 -21.03
N ILE A 25 6.08 21.47 -22.06
CA ILE A 25 6.16 21.88 -23.47
C ILE A 25 4.98 22.81 -23.79
N GLY A 26 3.75 22.48 -23.39
CA GLY A 26 2.56 23.31 -23.58
C GLY A 26 2.57 24.63 -22.80
N ALA A 27 3.32 24.71 -21.69
CA ALA A 27 3.52 25.93 -20.92
C ALA A 27 4.66 26.81 -21.49
N ALA A 28 5.67 26.20 -22.14
CA ALA A 28 6.78 26.92 -22.76
C ALA A 28 6.47 27.41 -24.19
N VAL A 29 5.69 26.65 -24.97
CA VAL A 29 5.34 26.91 -26.38
C VAL A 29 4.59 28.22 -26.64
N PRO A 30 3.72 28.77 -25.76
CA PRO A 30 3.02 30.03 -26.05
C PRO A 30 3.96 31.25 -26.15
N SER A 31 5.20 31.12 -25.69
CA SER A 31 6.22 32.18 -25.80
C SER A 31 6.89 32.24 -27.18
N LEU A 32 6.74 31.21 -28.02
CA LEU A 32 7.39 31.11 -29.33
C LEU A 32 6.41 30.58 -30.39
N ARG A 33 5.80 31.54 -31.11
CA ARG A 33 5.09 31.43 -32.41
C ARG A 33 3.57 31.37 -32.36
N ARG A 34 3.00 32.53 -32.72
CA ARG A 34 1.73 32.69 -33.42
C ARG A 34 1.64 31.69 -34.59
N LYS A 35 0.79 30.66 -34.47
CA LYS A 35 -0.06 30.12 -35.53
C LYS A 35 -1.17 29.28 -34.88
N THR A 36 -2.38 29.50 -35.34
CA THR A 36 -3.68 29.10 -34.77
C THR A 36 -4.04 27.62 -34.93
N GLU A 37 -3.21 26.82 -35.60
CA GLU A 37 -3.54 25.44 -35.98
C GLU A 37 -3.53 24.45 -34.81
N ASP A 38 -2.70 24.67 -33.77
CA ASP A 38 -2.60 23.76 -32.62
C ASP A 38 -3.32 24.28 -31.36
N SER A 39 -4.07 25.38 -31.50
CA SER A 39 -4.78 26.02 -30.38
C SER A 39 -5.90 25.16 -29.78
N TRP A 40 -6.31 24.08 -30.45
CA TRP A 40 -7.32 23.14 -29.98
C TRP A 40 -6.77 22.11 -28.97
N LEU A 41 -5.45 21.92 -28.89
CA LEU A 41 -4.84 20.90 -28.02
C LEU A 41 -5.06 21.18 -26.52
N LEU A 42 -4.93 22.43 -26.08
CA LEU A 42 -5.15 22.81 -24.67
C LEU A 42 -6.63 22.67 -24.24
N PRO A 43 -7.62 23.14 -25.02
CA PRO A 43 -9.03 22.82 -24.79
C PRO A 43 -9.30 21.32 -24.77
N THR A 44 -8.74 20.56 -25.72
CA THR A 44 -8.94 19.11 -25.76
C THR A 44 -8.33 18.40 -24.55
N LEU A 45 -7.17 18.83 -24.08
CA LEU A 45 -6.57 18.30 -22.85
C LEU A 45 -7.43 18.58 -21.62
N PHE A 46 -7.96 19.80 -21.49
CA PHE A 46 -8.89 20.13 -20.42
C PHE A 46 -10.19 19.31 -20.50
N VAL A 47 -10.79 19.21 -21.69
CA VAL A 47 -12.01 18.44 -21.91
C VAL A 47 -11.78 16.95 -21.65
N SER A 48 -10.65 16.38 -22.09
CA SER A 48 -10.30 14.99 -21.84
C SER A 48 -10.08 14.72 -20.34
N ALA A 49 -9.38 15.59 -19.62
CA ALA A 49 -9.23 15.47 -18.17
C ALA A 49 -10.58 15.58 -17.45
N LEU A 50 -11.46 16.48 -17.90
CA LEU A 50 -12.81 16.61 -17.39
C LEU A 50 -13.64 15.33 -17.66
N VAL A 51 -13.57 14.79 -18.88
CA VAL A 51 -14.25 13.53 -19.26
C VAL A 51 -13.76 12.37 -18.40
N VAL A 52 -12.44 12.18 -18.28
CA VAL A 52 -11.84 11.14 -17.43
C VAL A 52 -12.27 11.30 -15.97
N TRP A 53 -12.22 12.51 -15.43
CA TRP A 53 -12.69 12.78 -14.07
C TRP A 53 -14.19 12.50 -13.89
N THR A 54 -15.02 12.79 -14.91
CA THR A 54 -16.46 12.49 -14.86
C THR A 54 -16.78 11.00 -14.97
N LEU A 55 -15.96 10.23 -15.69
CA LEU A 55 -16.11 8.79 -15.89
C LEU A 55 -15.55 7.97 -14.73
N ALA A 56 -14.55 8.48 -14.02
CA ALA A 56 -13.92 7.78 -12.91
C ALA A 56 -14.90 7.61 -11.72
N PRO A 57 -15.07 6.40 -11.16
CA PRO A 57 -16.04 6.11 -10.10
C PRO A 57 -15.82 6.94 -8.82
N ALA A 58 -14.56 7.14 -8.42
CA ALA A 58 -14.19 7.80 -7.17
C ALA A 58 -14.05 9.33 -7.27
N ARG A 59 -14.05 9.90 -8.49
CA ARG A 59 -13.96 11.36 -8.77
C ARG A 59 -12.92 12.13 -7.98
N GLU A 60 -11.80 11.49 -7.70
CA GLU A 60 -10.74 12.09 -6.92
C GLU A 60 -10.20 13.32 -7.66
N LEU A 61 -10.04 14.44 -6.95
CA LEU A 61 -9.55 15.71 -7.50
C LEU A 61 -8.22 15.57 -8.25
N ARG A 62 -7.43 14.54 -7.92
CA ARG A 62 -6.18 14.21 -8.61
C ARG A 62 -6.36 13.91 -10.09
N LEU A 63 -7.51 13.39 -10.50
CA LEU A 63 -7.82 13.10 -11.91
C LEU A 63 -8.17 14.37 -12.71
N LEU A 64 -8.54 15.45 -12.02
CA LEU A 64 -8.83 16.76 -12.62
C LEU A 64 -7.59 17.68 -12.68
N LEU A 65 -6.60 17.46 -11.80
CA LEU A 65 -5.32 18.22 -11.78
C LEU A 65 -4.65 18.40 -13.15
N PRO A 66 -4.57 17.39 -14.04
CA PRO A 66 -3.93 17.55 -15.34
C PRO A 66 -4.69 18.52 -16.25
N GLY A 67 -6.00 18.70 -16.03
CA GLY A 67 -6.85 19.66 -16.76
C GLY A 67 -6.76 21.09 -16.22
N LEU A 68 -6.38 21.28 -14.95
CA LEU A 68 -6.32 22.62 -14.34
C LEU A 68 -5.19 23.49 -14.90
N VAL A 69 -4.08 22.88 -15.32
CA VAL A 69 -2.97 23.60 -15.97
C VAL A 69 -3.38 24.18 -17.33
N PRO A 70 -3.92 23.40 -18.30
CA PRO A 70 -4.45 23.96 -19.52
C PRO A 70 -5.60 24.95 -19.28
N LEU A 71 -6.45 24.75 -18.27
CA LEU A 71 -7.49 25.73 -17.90
C LEU A 71 -6.88 27.07 -17.46
N ALA A 72 -5.83 27.07 -16.63
CA ALA A 72 -5.12 28.28 -16.22
C ALA A 72 -4.47 29.00 -17.42
N VAL A 73 -3.85 28.23 -18.33
CA VAL A 73 -3.26 28.77 -19.57
C VAL A 73 -4.34 29.32 -20.51
N LEU A 74 -5.49 28.66 -20.62
CA LEU A 74 -6.64 29.14 -21.40
C LEU A 74 -7.22 30.43 -20.82
N ALA A 75 -7.29 30.55 -19.49
CA ALA A 75 -7.75 31.76 -18.81
C ALA A 75 -6.81 32.96 -19.05
N MET A 76 -5.49 32.71 -19.10
CA MET A 76 -4.45 33.74 -19.30
C MET A 76 -4.11 34.02 -20.77
N GLY A 77 -4.47 33.11 -21.70
CA GLY A 77 -4.11 33.18 -23.12
C GLY A 77 -5.01 34.06 -23.99
N PRO A 78 -4.61 34.32 -25.25
CA PRO A 78 -5.32 35.20 -26.21
C PRO A 78 -6.51 34.51 -26.89
N TYR A 79 -7.22 33.61 -26.21
CA TYR A 79 -8.37 32.92 -26.78
C TYR A 79 -9.59 33.86 -26.92
N PRO A 80 -10.51 33.59 -27.87
CA PRO A 80 -11.74 34.35 -28.01
C PRO A 80 -12.48 34.43 -26.67
N ARG A 81 -12.97 35.63 -26.32
CA ARG A 81 -13.61 35.89 -25.00
C ARG A 81 -14.74 34.90 -24.70
N GLY A 82 -15.49 34.46 -25.71
CA GLY A 82 -16.57 33.49 -25.56
C GLY A 82 -16.10 32.10 -25.11
N VAL A 83 -14.97 31.61 -25.64
CA VAL A 83 -14.43 30.29 -25.26
C VAL A 83 -13.87 30.31 -23.84
N ARG A 84 -13.18 31.39 -23.46
CA ARG A 84 -12.69 31.59 -22.08
C ARG A 84 -13.84 31.69 -21.08
N ALA A 85 -14.85 32.50 -21.40
CA ALA A 85 -16.02 32.65 -20.56
C ALA A 85 -16.78 31.33 -20.41
N ALA A 86 -16.94 30.56 -21.48
CA ALA A 86 -17.60 29.26 -21.46
C ALA A 86 -16.82 28.23 -20.62
N ALA A 87 -15.50 28.09 -20.81
CA ALA A 87 -14.69 27.15 -20.05
C ALA A 87 -14.67 27.48 -18.55
N CYS A 88 -14.48 28.77 -18.19
CA CYS A 88 -14.56 29.21 -16.80
C CYS A 88 -15.96 29.03 -16.21
N ALA A 89 -17.02 29.34 -16.97
CA ALA A 89 -18.39 29.15 -16.51
C ALA A 89 -18.70 27.67 -16.27
N VAL A 90 -18.29 26.76 -17.17
CA VAL A 90 -18.47 25.32 -17.00
C VAL A 90 -17.68 24.79 -15.80
N ALA A 91 -16.44 25.25 -15.60
CA ALA A 91 -15.62 24.84 -14.44
C ALA A 91 -16.23 25.35 -13.12
N LEU A 92 -16.64 26.62 -13.06
CA LEU A 92 -17.28 27.21 -11.88
C LEU A 92 -18.64 26.57 -11.59
N LEU A 93 -19.48 26.36 -12.62
CA LEU A 93 -20.76 25.66 -12.48
C LEU A 93 -20.55 24.20 -12.05
N SER A 94 -19.56 23.50 -12.59
CA SER A 94 -19.27 22.11 -12.21
C SER A 94 -18.77 22.01 -10.77
N SER A 95 -17.88 22.91 -10.34
CA SER A 95 -17.38 22.97 -8.95
C SER A 95 -18.48 23.38 -7.96
N TRP A 96 -19.27 24.39 -8.31
CA TRP A 96 -20.43 24.84 -7.53
C TRP A 96 -21.51 23.75 -7.44
N ASN A 97 -21.78 23.06 -8.55
CA ASN A 97 -22.74 21.97 -8.57
C ASN A 97 -22.25 20.73 -7.84
N GLN A 98 -20.95 20.40 -7.90
CA GLN A 98 -20.36 19.31 -7.11
C GLN A 98 -20.50 19.56 -5.61
N SER A 99 -20.35 20.80 -5.16
CA SER A 99 -20.49 21.15 -3.74
C SER A 99 -21.93 21.25 -3.25
N ARG A 100 -22.90 21.55 -4.13
CA ARG A 100 -24.30 21.81 -3.72
C ARG A 100 -25.36 20.84 -4.25
N GLY A 101 -25.09 20.09 -5.31
CA GLY A 101 -26.01 19.13 -5.92
C GLY A 101 -27.33 19.74 -6.41
N VAL A 102 -27.25 20.82 -7.20
CA VAL A 102 -28.43 21.60 -7.62
C VAL A 102 -28.90 21.21 -9.02
N LEU A 103 -27.99 20.87 -9.93
CA LEU A 103 -28.32 20.48 -11.30
C LEU A 103 -28.46 18.95 -11.40
N PRO A 104 -29.52 18.42 -12.04
CA PRO A 104 -29.68 16.98 -12.22
C PRO A 104 -28.62 16.40 -13.16
N PRO A 105 -28.31 15.09 -13.04
CA PRO A 105 -27.42 14.41 -13.99
C PRO A 105 -27.97 14.52 -15.41
N LEU A 106 -27.16 15.07 -16.31
CA LEU A 106 -27.42 15.14 -17.75
C LEU A 106 -26.69 14.00 -18.43
N ALA A 107 -27.42 13.00 -18.93
CA ALA A 107 -26.84 11.94 -19.74
C ALA A 107 -26.86 12.34 -21.22
N VAL A 108 -25.68 12.40 -21.85
CA VAL A 108 -25.54 12.57 -23.29
C VAL A 108 -24.78 11.36 -23.84
N ASN A 109 -25.43 10.52 -24.65
CA ASN A 109 -24.84 9.31 -25.26
C ASN A 109 -24.06 8.42 -24.26
N ALA A 110 -24.71 8.03 -23.16
CA ALA A 110 -24.14 7.24 -22.05
C ALA A 110 -23.05 7.94 -21.19
N ILE A 111 -22.63 9.16 -21.55
CA ILE A 111 -21.74 9.99 -20.73
C ILE A 111 -22.61 10.81 -19.76
N GLY A 112 -22.49 10.56 -18.46
CA GLY A 112 -23.19 11.31 -17.42
C GLY A 112 -22.45 12.60 -17.04
N VAL A 113 -22.92 13.75 -17.51
CA VAL A 113 -22.46 15.08 -17.11
C VAL A 113 -23.25 15.53 -15.87
N PHE A 114 -22.63 16.25 -14.93
CA PHE A 114 -23.31 16.75 -13.72
C PHE A 114 -23.98 15.67 -12.86
N ARG A 115 -23.39 14.48 -12.63
CA ARG A 115 -23.91 13.59 -11.56
C ARG A 115 -23.61 14.18 -10.18
N SER A 116 -24.28 15.26 -9.83
CA SER A 116 -24.21 15.86 -8.51
C SER A 116 -25.35 15.28 -7.70
N ASP A 117 -25.25 13.99 -7.41
CA ASP A 117 -25.97 13.49 -6.26
C ASP A 117 -25.50 14.35 -5.10
N LYS A 118 -26.42 15.06 -4.43
CA LYS A 118 -26.08 15.75 -3.19
C LYS A 118 -25.30 14.74 -2.35
N PRO A 119 -24.15 15.10 -1.73
CA PRO A 119 -23.55 14.22 -0.75
C PRO A 119 -24.68 13.85 0.21
N ALA A 120 -25.03 12.56 0.22
CA ALA A 120 -26.18 12.10 0.97
C ALA A 120 -25.90 12.52 2.41
N LYS A 121 -26.83 13.25 3.04
CA LYS A 121 -26.73 13.65 4.46
C LYS A 121 -26.83 12.45 5.41
N GLU A 122 -26.77 11.25 4.86
CA GLU A 122 -26.88 10.00 5.56
C GLU A 122 -25.66 9.85 6.43
N ASP A 123 -25.90 9.66 7.72
CA ASP A 123 -24.87 9.38 8.68
C ASP A 123 -24.51 7.89 8.58
N TRP A 124 -23.34 7.61 8.02
CA TRP A 124 -22.81 6.26 7.89
C TRP A 124 -22.08 5.79 9.17
N LEU A 125 -22.19 6.56 10.25
CA LEU A 125 -21.66 6.26 11.58
C LEU A 125 -20.14 6.03 11.59
N LEU A 126 -19.42 6.60 10.62
CA LEU A 126 -17.97 6.43 10.52
C LEU A 126 -17.25 6.92 11.79
N PRO A 127 -17.60 8.09 12.36
CA PRO A 127 -16.98 8.53 13.62
C PRO A 127 -17.21 7.56 14.77
N GLU A 128 -18.43 7.06 14.94
CA GLU A 128 -18.82 6.14 16.01
C GLU A 128 -18.12 4.78 15.89
N ILE A 129 -17.99 4.27 14.65
CA ILE A 129 -17.28 3.03 14.35
C ILE A 129 -15.80 3.19 14.72
N LEU A 130 -15.18 4.28 14.27
CA LEU A 130 -13.75 4.55 14.50
C LEU A 130 -13.46 4.83 15.97
N GLU A 131 -14.34 5.54 16.68
CA GLU A 131 -14.23 5.74 18.13
C GLU A 131 -14.33 4.41 18.89
N ALA A 132 -15.21 3.51 18.48
CA ALA A 132 -15.32 2.20 19.11
C ALA A 132 -14.02 1.38 18.93
N ALA A 133 -13.44 1.39 17.72
CA ALA A 133 -12.15 0.75 17.47
C ALA A 133 -11.02 1.40 18.29
N GLN A 134 -10.93 2.73 18.28
CA GLN A 134 -9.89 3.48 18.99
C GLN A 134 -9.93 3.25 20.51
N ARG A 135 -11.11 3.22 21.12
CA ARG A 135 -11.27 2.96 22.57
C ARG A 135 -10.86 1.55 22.97
N LEU A 136 -10.97 0.60 22.05
CA LEU A 136 -10.63 -0.79 22.29
C LEU A 136 -9.20 -1.15 21.87
N GLY A 137 -8.49 -0.24 21.19
CA GLY A 137 -7.13 -0.46 20.71
C GLY A 137 -6.19 -0.78 21.87
N THR A 138 -5.36 -1.81 21.69
CA THR A 138 -4.42 -2.29 22.71
C THR A 138 -2.97 -1.89 22.44
N SER A 139 -2.67 -1.34 21.25
CA SER A 139 -1.34 -0.95 20.81
C SER A 139 -1.27 0.55 20.47
N GLY A 140 -0.04 1.09 20.44
CA GLY A 140 0.20 2.46 19.95
C GLY A 140 -0.09 2.63 18.46
N VAL A 141 -0.08 1.53 17.70
CA VAL A 141 -0.53 1.45 16.30
C VAL A 141 -1.46 0.24 16.16
N SER A 142 -2.71 0.49 15.78
CA SER A 142 -3.77 -0.47 15.52
C SER A 142 -4.17 -0.41 14.05
N SER A 143 -4.54 -1.55 13.49
CA SER A 143 -4.96 -1.69 12.09
C SER A 143 -6.40 -2.19 12.03
N LEU A 144 -7.18 -1.60 11.12
CA LEU A 144 -8.57 -1.94 10.82
C LEU A 144 -8.66 -2.39 9.36
N ALA A 145 -9.01 -3.65 9.12
CA ALA A 145 -9.36 -4.13 7.79
C ALA A 145 -10.83 -3.84 7.49
N LEU A 146 -11.13 -3.34 6.30
CA LEU A 146 -12.49 -3.11 5.83
C LEU A 146 -12.88 -4.17 4.79
N VAL A 147 -14.02 -4.82 5.03
CA VAL A 147 -14.70 -5.72 4.08
C VAL A 147 -15.93 -5.00 3.53
N ALA A 148 -15.66 -3.99 2.70
CA ALA A 148 -16.62 -3.24 1.90
C ALA A 148 -15.85 -2.37 0.90
N ASP A 149 -16.45 -2.12 -0.26
CA ASP A 149 -16.06 -1.09 -1.22
C ASP A 149 -17.29 -0.26 -1.63
N HIS A 150 -18.11 0.07 -0.64
CA HIS A 150 -19.31 0.86 -0.88
C HIS A 150 -18.92 2.33 -1.07
N PRO A 151 -19.54 3.11 -1.98
CA PRO A 151 -19.20 4.52 -2.21
C PRO A 151 -19.20 5.43 -0.97
N ARG A 152 -19.82 4.97 0.13
CA ARG A 152 -19.90 5.68 1.42
C ARG A 152 -19.15 4.99 2.56
N LEU A 153 -18.78 3.72 2.39
CA LEU A 153 -18.01 2.94 3.36
C LEU A 153 -16.88 2.23 2.59
N HIS A 154 -15.78 2.96 2.45
CA HIS A 154 -14.57 2.53 1.74
C HIS A 154 -13.33 3.02 2.50
N VAL A 155 -12.18 2.42 2.19
CA VAL A 155 -10.92 2.61 2.94
C VAL A 155 -10.46 4.07 2.96
N ALA A 156 -10.55 4.77 1.81
CA ALA A 156 -10.12 6.16 1.73
C ALA A 156 -11.01 7.08 2.59
N GLY A 157 -12.32 6.81 2.67
CA GLY A 157 -13.25 7.53 3.54
C GLY A 157 -12.89 7.33 5.02
N LEU A 158 -12.63 6.09 5.44
CA LEU A 158 -12.21 5.78 6.80
C LEU A 158 -10.88 6.47 7.17
N ASN A 159 -9.89 6.42 6.29
CA ASN A 159 -8.59 7.07 6.54
C ASN A 159 -8.70 8.60 6.58
N TRP A 160 -9.63 9.19 5.83
CA TRP A 160 -9.92 10.63 5.94
C TRP A 160 -10.56 10.96 7.30
N GLU A 161 -11.55 10.19 7.73
CA GLU A 161 -12.21 10.37 9.03
C GLU A 161 -11.25 10.17 10.20
N LEU A 162 -10.39 9.15 10.15
CA LEU A 162 -9.32 8.92 11.13
C LEU A 162 -8.42 10.16 11.31
N LYS A 163 -8.02 10.80 10.20
CA LYS A 163 -7.24 12.04 10.23
C LYS A 163 -8.04 13.20 10.80
N ARG A 164 -9.31 13.35 10.42
CA ARG A 164 -10.21 14.41 10.93
C ARG A 164 -10.42 14.30 12.44
N LEU A 165 -10.55 13.08 12.95
CA LEU A 165 -10.74 12.78 14.37
C LEU A 165 -9.43 12.78 15.17
N GLY A 166 -8.27 12.85 14.51
CA GLY A 166 -6.96 12.84 15.17
C GLY A 166 -6.50 11.46 15.66
N PHE A 167 -7.05 10.36 15.13
CA PHE A 167 -6.71 9.00 15.52
C PHE A 167 -5.47 8.49 14.77
N GLY A 168 -4.32 9.15 14.97
CA GLY A 168 -3.07 8.82 14.28
C GLY A 168 -2.50 7.42 14.56
N GLY A 169 -2.96 6.78 15.65
CA GLY A 169 -2.59 5.41 16.02
C GLY A 169 -3.49 4.34 15.39
N LEU A 170 -4.55 4.70 14.66
CA LEU A 170 -5.45 3.75 14.00
C LEU A 170 -5.42 3.98 12.49
N GLY A 171 -5.28 2.91 11.71
CA GLY A 171 -5.29 2.99 10.25
C GLY A 171 -6.22 1.98 9.61
N ALA A 172 -6.89 2.39 8.54
CA ALA A 172 -7.75 1.52 7.76
C ALA A 172 -7.06 1.00 6.50
N ARG A 173 -7.30 -0.27 6.16
CA ARG A 173 -6.86 -0.90 4.90
C ARG A 173 -7.96 -1.81 4.34
N GLY A 174 -7.89 -2.11 3.05
CA GLY A 174 -8.77 -3.12 2.43
C GLY A 174 -8.31 -4.53 2.75
N ILE A 175 -9.12 -5.51 2.36
CA ILE A 175 -8.73 -6.92 2.42
C ILE A 175 -8.15 -7.41 1.08
N ASP A 176 -7.06 -8.17 1.16
CA ASP A 176 -6.48 -9.09 0.19
C ASP A 176 -6.62 -10.57 0.66
N ALA A 177 -6.03 -11.52 -0.06
CA ALA A 177 -6.14 -12.95 0.21
C ALA A 177 -5.68 -13.43 1.62
N ARG A 178 -4.92 -12.64 2.39
CA ARG A 178 -4.43 -12.99 3.76
C ARG A 178 -4.61 -11.89 4.83
N THR A 179 -4.94 -10.66 4.43
CA THR A 179 -5.07 -9.39 5.20
C THR A 179 -5.84 -9.29 6.51
N THR A 180 -6.51 -10.33 6.99
CA THR A 180 -6.85 -10.30 8.42
C THR A 180 -5.60 -10.53 9.28
N GLU A 181 -4.54 -11.09 8.71
CA GLU A 181 -3.23 -11.21 9.34
C GLU A 181 -2.70 -9.84 9.80
N LEU A 182 -2.26 -9.77 11.06
CA LEU A 182 -1.81 -8.56 11.74
C LEU A 182 -2.88 -7.46 11.94
N CYS A 183 -4.15 -7.73 11.65
CA CYS A 183 -5.25 -6.80 11.96
C CYS A 183 -5.73 -6.94 13.40
N GLU A 184 -5.79 -5.82 14.12
CA GLU A 184 -6.46 -5.81 15.42
C GLU A 184 -7.98 -5.77 15.24
N PHE A 185 -8.47 -5.01 14.26
CA PHE A 185 -9.89 -4.83 13.98
C PHE A 185 -10.24 -5.27 12.55
N VAL A 186 -11.45 -5.79 12.39
CA VAL A 186 -12.04 -6.07 11.08
C VAL A 186 -13.45 -5.52 11.07
N LEU A 187 -13.78 -4.69 10.09
CA LEU A 187 -15.09 -4.09 9.90
C LEU A 187 -15.75 -4.72 8.68
N VAL A 188 -16.86 -5.42 8.89
CA VAL A 188 -17.56 -6.18 7.84
C VAL A 188 -18.93 -5.59 7.59
N LYS A 189 -19.23 -5.22 6.34
CA LYS A 189 -20.57 -4.78 5.95
C LYS A 189 -21.44 -6.00 5.59
N THR A 190 -22.65 -6.08 6.12
CA THR A 190 -23.54 -7.25 5.91
C THR A 190 -24.27 -7.23 4.57
N GLY A 191 -24.63 -6.04 4.09
CA GLY A 191 -25.43 -5.83 2.88
C GLY A 191 -24.59 -5.68 1.61
N ASP A 192 -25.03 -4.76 0.73
CA ASP A 192 -24.34 -4.45 -0.52
C ASP A 192 -22.90 -3.97 -0.26
N LEU A 193 -21.93 -4.66 -0.85
CA LEU A 193 -20.51 -4.36 -0.65
C LEU A 193 -19.99 -3.31 -1.63
N GLY A 194 -20.77 -2.92 -2.65
CA GLY A 194 -20.34 -2.02 -3.72
C GLY A 194 -19.94 -2.74 -5.02
N PRO A 195 -19.46 -2.00 -6.02
CA PRO A 195 -19.30 -2.49 -7.39
C PRO A 195 -18.19 -3.55 -7.57
N GLU A 196 -17.17 -3.58 -6.72
CA GLU A 196 -16.04 -4.53 -6.81
C GLU A 196 -16.11 -5.64 -5.73
N ALA A 197 -17.30 -6.21 -5.53
CA ALA A 197 -17.58 -7.09 -4.40
C ALA A 197 -16.99 -8.52 -4.49
N GLY A 198 -16.47 -8.98 -5.64
CA GLY A 198 -16.19 -10.41 -5.90
C GLY A 198 -15.46 -11.15 -4.76
N PRO A 199 -14.18 -10.86 -4.49
CA PRO A 199 -13.43 -11.46 -3.37
C PRO A 199 -13.97 -11.06 -1.99
N LEU A 200 -14.64 -9.89 -1.89
CA LEU A 200 -15.19 -9.39 -0.63
C LEU A 200 -16.41 -10.18 -0.17
N VAL A 201 -17.19 -10.76 -1.09
CA VAL A 201 -18.36 -11.60 -0.76
C VAL A 201 -17.93 -12.88 -0.07
N GLU A 202 -16.89 -13.55 -0.57
CA GLU A 202 -16.34 -14.77 0.04
C GLU A 202 -15.82 -14.47 1.45
N ALA A 203 -15.01 -13.41 1.59
CA ALA A 203 -14.49 -12.96 2.87
C ALA A 203 -15.61 -12.59 3.86
N ARG A 204 -16.61 -11.83 3.44
CA ARG A 204 -17.79 -11.49 4.25
C ARG A 204 -18.50 -12.76 4.73
N THR A 205 -18.71 -13.72 3.83
CA THR A 205 -19.41 -14.97 4.15
C THR A 205 -18.63 -15.77 5.20
N LEU A 206 -17.32 -15.94 5.01
CA LEU A 206 -16.44 -16.60 5.98
C LEU A 206 -16.46 -15.90 7.35
N MET A 207 -16.45 -14.56 7.36
CA MET A 207 -16.38 -13.77 8.59
C MET A 207 -17.71 -13.68 9.33
N LEU A 208 -18.85 -13.74 8.64
CA LEU A 208 -20.17 -13.67 9.27
C LEU A 208 -20.76 -15.04 9.62
N ASP A 209 -20.23 -16.13 9.08
CA ASP A 209 -20.68 -17.51 9.35
C ASP A 209 -20.20 -18.00 10.72
N PRO A 210 -21.09 -18.22 11.70
CA PRO A 210 -20.72 -18.70 13.03
C PRO A 210 -20.12 -20.10 12.97
N GLY A 211 -18.99 -20.31 13.66
CA GLY A 211 -18.36 -21.63 13.77
C GLY A 211 -17.24 -21.90 12.75
N ARG A 212 -17.03 -20.99 11.79
CA ARG A 212 -15.86 -21.02 10.90
C ARG A 212 -14.56 -20.74 11.64
N TRP A 213 -13.43 -21.10 11.04
CA TRP A 213 -12.12 -20.93 11.67
C TRP A 213 -11.87 -19.48 12.10
N TRP A 214 -12.34 -18.51 11.31
CA TRP A 214 -12.05 -17.09 11.51
C TRP A 214 -12.62 -16.52 12.82
N GLN A 215 -13.83 -16.97 13.21
CA GLN A 215 -14.50 -16.57 14.46
C GLN A 215 -13.75 -17.01 15.73
N ARG A 216 -12.76 -17.92 15.60
CA ARG A 216 -11.86 -18.28 16.70
C ARG A 216 -10.80 -17.20 16.94
N GLY A 217 -10.37 -16.50 15.88
CA GLY A 217 -9.34 -15.46 15.92
C GLY A 217 -9.87 -14.05 16.15
N TRP A 218 -11.14 -13.78 15.80
CA TRP A 218 -11.79 -12.47 15.97
C TRP A 218 -13.17 -12.63 16.58
N ARG A 219 -13.49 -11.76 17.54
CA ARG A 219 -14.79 -11.72 18.22
C ARG A 219 -15.55 -10.48 17.84
N GLU A 220 -16.85 -10.65 17.63
CA GLU A 220 -17.75 -9.53 17.43
C GLU A 220 -17.74 -8.64 18.68
N VAL A 221 -17.59 -7.34 18.45
CA VAL A 221 -17.62 -6.32 19.50
C VAL A 221 -18.93 -5.55 19.45
N ARG A 222 -19.30 -5.08 18.26
CA ARG A 222 -20.43 -4.17 18.08
C ARG A 222 -20.95 -4.19 16.65
N ARG A 223 -22.26 -4.01 16.52
CA ARG A 223 -22.96 -3.77 15.25
C ARG A 223 -23.41 -2.32 15.16
N PHE A 224 -23.32 -1.76 13.97
CA PHE A 224 -23.72 -0.40 13.65
C PHE A 224 -24.76 -0.47 12.53
N PRO A 225 -26.02 -0.06 12.79
CA PRO A 225 -27.04 -0.04 11.74
C PRO A 225 -26.69 1.03 10.72
N LEU A 226 -26.71 0.68 9.43
CA LEU A 226 -26.38 1.58 8.33
C LEU A 226 -27.65 2.14 7.66
N PRO A 227 -27.56 3.30 6.99
CA PRO A 227 -28.70 3.93 6.31
C PRO A 227 -29.38 3.07 5.24
N ASP A 228 -28.66 2.13 4.66
CA ASP A 228 -29.15 1.19 3.64
C ASP A 228 -29.83 -0.05 4.23
N ARG A 229 -30.17 -0.03 5.54
CA ARG A 229 -30.73 -1.15 6.32
C ARG A 229 -29.81 -2.35 6.47
N SER A 230 -28.56 -2.24 6.03
CA SER A 230 -27.54 -3.21 6.38
C SER A 230 -26.85 -2.82 7.70
N GLU A 231 -25.83 -3.58 8.08
CA GLU A 231 -25.05 -3.33 9.29
C GLU A 231 -23.57 -3.31 8.96
N ALA A 232 -22.79 -2.52 9.70
CA ALA A 232 -21.35 -2.68 9.82
C ALA A 232 -21.06 -3.41 11.14
N VAL A 233 -20.40 -4.56 11.06
CA VAL A 233 -20.04 -5.39 12.21
C VAL A 233 -18.56 -5.21 12.48
N LEU A 234 -18.24 -4.66 13.66
CA LEU A 234 -16.87 -4.49 14.12
C LEU A 234 -16.45 -5.72 14.93
N PHE A 235 -15.38 -6.35 14.48
CA PHE A 235 -14.72 -7.44 15.16
C PHE A 235 -13.38 -6.98 15.72
N LYS A 236 -12.99 -7.55 16.86
CA LYS A 236 -11.68 -7.37 17.49
C LYS A 236 -10.98 -8.72 17.62
N ARG A 237 -9.68 -8.74 17.36
CA ARG A 237 -8.83 -9.91 17.55
C ARG A 237 -8.98 -10.47 18.97
N ALA A 238 -9.23 -11.77 19.07
CA ALA A 238 -9.33 -12.48 20.32
C ALA A 238 -7.95 -12.67 20.96
N SER A 239 -7.85 -12.51 22.27
CA SER A 239 -6.71 -13.00 23.04
C SER A 239 -6.93 -14.48 23.37
N GLY A 240 -6.18 -15.36 22.72
CA GLY A 240 -6.22 -16.80 23.00
C GLY A 240 -5.57 -17.10 24.35
N ALA A 241 -6.23 -17.88 25.22
CA ALA A 241 -5.65 -18.35 26.48
C ALA A 241 -4.70 -19.55 26.27
N ARG A 242 -4.87 -20.30 25.18
CA ARG A 242 -4.04 -21.45 24.83
C ARG A 242 -3.20 -21.13 23.60
N GLY A 243 -1.94 -21.58 23.62
CA GLY A 243 -1.08 -21.51 22.46
C GLY A 243 -1.67 -22.33 21.30
N PRO A 244 -1.71 -21.78 20.08
CA PRO A 244 -2.18 -22.48 18.88
C PRO A 244 -1.27 -23.66 18.51
N VAL A 245 0.00 -23.57 18.89
CA VAL A 245 1.06 -24.54 18.64
C VAL A 245 1.61 -24.99 19.99
N GLY A 246 1.94 -26.27 20.15
CA GLY A 246 2.61 -26.74 21.36
C GLY A 246 3.91 -25.97 21.62
N GLU A 247 4.37 -25.94 22.89
CA GLU A 247 5.70 -25.40 23.22
C GLU A 247 6.78 -26.30 22.59
N GLY A 248 7.83 -25.72 22.02
CA GLY A 248 8.99 -26.48 21.56
C GLY A 248 9.68 -25.93 20.31
N ARG A 249 10.67 -26.72 19.88
CA ARG A 249 11.45 -26.49 18.65
C ARG A 249 10.83 -27.28 17.52
N LEU A 250 10.53 -26.59 16.44
CA LEU A 250 10.08 -27.16 15.18
C LEU A 250 11.24 -27.12 14.20
N ARG A 251 11.41 -28.18 13.43
CA ARG A 251 12.44 -28.28 12.40
C ARG A 251 11.84 -28.85 11.13
N PHE A 252 12.08 -28.15 10.03
CA PHE A 252 11.65 -28.51 8.70
C PHE A 252 12.87 -28.50 7.79
N ASP A 253 13.17 -29.64 7.18
CA ASP A 253 14.25 -29.69 6.18
C ASP A 253 13.86 -28.88 4.93
N TYR A 254 12.58 -28.88 4.58
CA TYR A 254 11.97 -28.06 3.54
C TYR A 254 10.57 -27.59 3.96
N TYR A 255 10.29 -26.31 3.76
CA TYR A 255 8.97 -25.70 3.99
C TYR A 255 8.60 -24.82 2.79
N GLU A 256 7.39 -24.99 2.27
CA GLU A 256 6.88 -24.23 1.14
C GLU A 256 5.49 -23.69 1.45
N ASP A 257 5.35 -22.38 1.34
CA ASP A 257 4.09 -21.66 1.40
C ASP A 257 3.97 -20.72 0.20
N LYS A 258 2.76 -20.27 -0.12
CA LYS A 258 2.52 -19.30 -1.21
C LYS A 258 3.36 -18.03 -1.08
N ALA A 259 3.74 -17.64 0.13
CA ALA A 259 4.50 -16.40 0.37
C ALA A 259 6.03 -16.59 0.31
N PHE A 260 6.55 -17.77 0.66
CA PHE A 260 7.98 -18.03 0.74
C PHE A 260 8.29 -19.54 0.73
N THR A 261 9.53 -19.88 0.37
CA THR A 261 10.10 -21.22 0.58
C THR A 261 11.31 -21.14 1.50
N ALA A 262 11.53 -22.16 2.32
CA ALA A 262 12.64 -22.23 3.25
C ALA A 262 13.26 -23.64 3.29
N GLU A 263 14.59 -23.70 3.39
CA GLU A 263 15.35 -24.93 3.61
C GLU A 263 16.07 -24.87 4.96
N GLY A 264 16.06 -25.98 5.69
CA GLY A 264 16.64 -26.06 7.03
C GLY A 264 16.02 -25.06 8.01
N LEU A 265 14.69 -24.90 7.96
CA LEU A 265 13.93 -23.99 8.81
C LEU A 265 13.84 -24.57 10.23
N GLU A 266 14.39 -23.86 11.20
CA GLU A 266 14.24 -24.14 12.63
C GLU A 266 13.48 -23.00 13.29
N VAL A 267 12.43 -23.32 14.04
CA VAL A 267 11.60 -22.36 14.78
C VAL A 267 11.57 -22.79 16.25
N ASP A 268 12.16 -21.99 17.13
CA ASP A 268 12.03 -22.14 18.57
C ASP A 268 10.96 -21.16 19.08
N LEU A 269 9.76 -21.67 19.35
CA LEU A 269 8.63 -20.87 19.81
C LEU A 269 8.77 -20.44 21.27
N GLY A 270 9.65 -21.08 22.04
CA GLY A 270 9.75 -20.89 23.48
C GLY A 270 8.46 -21.25 24.22
N ARG A 271 8.24 -20.58 25.36
CA ARG A 271 7.09 -20.81 26.26
C ARG A 271 5.93 -19.88 25.92
N TRP A 272 4.71 -20.40 25.88
CA TRP A 272 3.52 -19.58 25.67
C TRP A 272 3.19 -18.75 26.93
N ASP A 273 2.96 -17.45 26.76
CA ASP A 273 2.43 -16.60 27.83
C ASP A 273 0.90 -16.53 27.72
N ALA A 274 0.22 -17.31 28.56
CA ALA A 274 -1.25 -17.35 28.59
C ALA A 274 -1.90 -16.05 29.08
N ALA A 275 -1.21 -15.25 29.90
CA ALA A 275 -1.75 -13.99 30.39
C ALA A 275 -1.74 -12.93 29.28
N ARG A 276 -0.73 -12.96 28.42
CA ARG A 276 -0.62 -12.07 27.26
C ARG A 276 -1.22 -12.65 25.98
N GLY A 277 -1.47 -13.95 25.94
CA GLY A 277 -1.96 -14.68 24.77
C GLY A 277 -1.00 -14.59 23.59
N MET A 278 0.30 -14.77 23.82
CA MET A 278 1.34 -14.70 22.78
C MET A 278 2.62 -15.45 23.18
N TYR A 279 3.46 -15.78 22.20
CA TYR A 279 4.84 -16.17 22.42
C TYR A 279 5.68 -14.91 22.62
N PRO A 280 6.30 -14.72 23.81
CA PRO A 280 7.06 -13.50 24.09
C PRO A 280 8.28 -13.34 23.17
N ARG A 281 8.92 -14.45 22.84
CA ARG A 281 10.14 -14.51 22.02
C ARG A 281 10.15 -15.80 21.22
N VAL A 282 10.33 -15.67 19.91
CA VAL A 282 10.48 -16.79 18.97
C VAL A 282 11.76 -16.58 18.18
N GLU A 283 12.57 -17.62 18.08
CA GLU A 283 13.81 -17.60 17.29
C GLU A 283 13.59 -18.41 16.02
N LEU A 284 13.90 -17.82 14.87
CA LEU A 284 13.78 -18.47 13.57
C LEU A 284 15.14 -18.49 12.90
N LYS A 285 15.54 -19.66 12.42
CA LYS A 285 16.74 -19.87 11.62
C LYS A 285 16.38 -20.58 10.33
N ALA A 286 16.98 -20.19 9.22
CA ALA A 286 16.87 -20.91 7.97
C ALA A 286 18.21 -20.89 7.24
N ALA A 287 18.64 -22.03 6.70
CA ALA A 287 19.84 -22.07 5.87
C ALA A 287 19.63 -21.27 4.58
N ARG A 288 18.43 -21.38 4.02
CA ARG A 288 18.00 -20.67 2.81
C ARG A 288 16.54 -20.26 2.94
N LEU A 289 16.22 -19.03 2.59
CA LEU A 289 14.86 -18.50 2.51
C LEU A 289 14.69 -17.81 1.15
N VAL A 290 13.67 -18.18 0.37
CA VAL A 290 13.28 -17.45 -0.83
C VAL A 290 11.96 -16.73 -0.56
N VAL A 291 12.01 -15.40 -0.52
CA VAL A 291 10.84 -14.55 -0.30
C VAL A 291 10.64 -13.64 -1.50
N ARG A 292 9.46 -13.73 -2.14
CA ARG A 292 9.15 -12.97 -3.37
C ARG A 292 10.23 -13.09 -4.46
N GLY A 293 10.84 -14.27 -4.58
CA GLY A 293 11.90 -14.56 -5.55
C GLY A 293 13.31 -14.07 -5.16
N LEU A 294 13.47 -13.37 -4.02
CA LEU A 294 14.78 -13.03 -3.48
C LEU A 294 15.25 -14.13 -2.54
N GLU A 295 16.41 -14.70 -2.84
CA GLU A 295 17.07 -15.68 -2.01
C GLU A 295 17.94 -15.01 -0.93
N VAL A 296 17.77 -15.50 0.30
CA VAL A 296 18.47 -15.05 1.51
C VAL A 296 19.08 -16.28 2.17
N GLU A 297 20.40 -16.26 2.40
CA GLU A 297 21.14 -17.33 3.04
C GLU A 297 21.33 -17.05 4.54
N ASN A 298 21.50 -18.13 5.32
CA ASN A 298 21.89 -18.13 6.72
C ASN A 298 21.02 -17.25 7.63
N LEU A 299 19.75 -17.10 7.30
CA LEU A 299 18.82 -16.22 7.99
C LEU A 299 18.68 -16.59 9.47
N GLN A 300 18.80 -15.58 10.33
CA GLN A 300 18.50 -15.66 11.75
C GLN A 300 17.68 -14.43 12.15
N MET A 301 16.54 -14.66 12.80
CA MET A 301 15.68 -13.59 13.28
C MET A 301 15.06 -13.92 14.63
N VAL A 302 14.73 -12.86 15.36
CA VAL A 302 13.99 -12.91 16.62
C VAL A 302 12.67 -12.18 16.44
N LEU A 303 11.57 -12.90 16.64
CA LEU A 303 10.22 -12.38 16.66
C LEU A 303 9.77 -12.19 18.11
N THR A 304 9.07 -11.09 18.40
CA THR A 304 8.58 -10.77 19.74
C THR A 304 7.08 -10.52 19.71
N GLY A 305 6.38 -10.99 20.75
CA GLY A 305 4.92 -10.87 20.87
C GLY A 305 4.16 -11.55 19.73
N LEU A 306 4.64 -12.73 19.30
CA LEU A 306 4.05 -13.49 18.20
C LEU A 306 2.75 -14.17 18.64
N ASN A 307 1.68 -14.00 17.87
CA ASN A 307 0.47 -14.81 18.00
C ASN A 307 0.11 -15.39 16.63
N LEU A 308 -0.08 -16.71 16.61
CA LEU A 308 -0.47 -17.47 15.44
C LEU A 308 -1.87 -18.05 15.64
N PHE A 309 -2.51 -18.46 14.55
CA PHE A 309 -3.77 -19.16 14.60
C PHE A 309 -3.85 -20.16 13.46
N SER A 310 -4.35 -21.38 13.69
CA SER A 310 -4.52 -22.34 12.59
C SER A 310 -5.86 -22.10 11.90
N ALA A 311 -5.81 -21.75 10.62
CA ALA A 311 -7.00 -21.64 9.77
C ALA A 311 -7.54 -23.01 9.31
N ASP A 312 -6.93 -24.12 9.74
CA ASP A 312 -7.40 -25.45 9.41
C ASP A 312 -8.78 -25.73 10.02
N GLU A 313 -9.73 -26.10 9.16
CA GLU A 313 -11.10 -26.51 9.49
C GLU A 313 -11.23 -28.04 9.62
N SER A 314 -10.19 -28.81 9.29
CA SER A 314 -10.24 -30.27 9.19
C SER A 314 -10.59 -30.99 10.50
N GLY A 315 -10.50 -30.31 11.65
CA GLY A 315 -10.83 -30.86 12.96
C GLY A 315 -9.96 -32.05 13.36
N ALA A 316 -8.89 -32.34 12.63
CA ALA A 316 -8.02 -33.47 12.91
C ALA A 316 -7.25 -33.24 14.21
N GLU A 317 -7.31 -34.19 15.14
CA GLU A 317 -6.56 -34.16 16.43
C GLU A 317 -5.03 -34.06 16.26
N LYS A 318 -4.51 -34.23 15.03
CA LYS A 318 -3.11 -34.16 14.66
C LYS A 318 -2.85 -33.30 13.41
N ALA A 319 -3.68 -32.27 13.17
CA ALA A 319 -3.32 -31.28 12.15
C ALA A 319 -2.00 -30.61 12.55
N ASP A 320 -1.04 -30.59 11.62
CA ASP A 320 0.20 -29.86 11.85
C ASP A 320 -0.16 -28.37 12.02
N PRO A 321 0.21 -27.76 13.17
CA PRO A 321 -0.21 -26.41 13.52
C PRO A 321 0.29 -25.33 12.54
N LEU A 322 1.23 -25.67 11.63
CA LEU A 322 1.71 -24.78 10.58
C LEU A 322 1.09 -24.99 9.19
N VAL A 323 0.22 -26.00 9.01
CA VAL A 323 -0.40 -26.32 7.70
C VAL A 323 -1.29 -25.19 7.16
N ASP A 324 -1.77 -24.30 8.04
CA ASP A 324 -2.30 -22.99 7.63
C ASP A 324 -2.20 -21.98 8.79
N ALA A 325 -0.97 -21.70 9.24
CA ALA A 325 -0.73 -20.74 10.32
C ALA A 325 -0.95 -19.30 9.85
N ARG A 326 -1.92 -18.63 10.48
CA ARG A 326 -2.25 -17.21 10.30
C ARG A 326 -1.57 -16.37 11.36
N LEU A 327 -0.80 -15.40 10.92
CA LEU A 327 -0.15 -14.43 11.79
C LEU A 327 -1.15 -13.39 12.29
N THR A 328 -1.62 -13.51 13.54
CA THR A 328 -2.62 -12.58 14.08
C THR A 328 -1.97 -11.38 14.77
N ARG A 329 -0.80 -11.55 15.39
CA ARG A 329 -0.05 -10.49 16.08
C ARG A 329 1.46 -10.68 15.93
N LEU A 330 2.17 -9.56 15.82
CA LEU A 330 3.61 -9.44 16.00
C LEU A 330 3.88 -8.07 16.62
N GLU A 331 4.78 -7.98 17.60
CA GLU A 331 5.18 -6.70 18.22
C GLU A 331 6.48 -6.19 17.63
N GLY A 332 7.43 -7.09 17.38
CA GLY A 332 8.72 -6.73 16.80
C GLY A 332 9.39 -7.88 16.06
N LEU A 333 10.15 -7.52 15.03
CA LEU A 333 10.99 -8.40 14.23
C LEU A 333 12.41 -7.85 14.20
N THR A 334 13.37 -8.63 14.70
CA THR A 334 14.80 -8.30 14.63
C THR A 334 15.49 -9.29 13.71
N VAL A 335 16.10 -8.81 12.63
CA VAL A 335 16.95 -9.64 11.77
C VAL A 335 18.35 -9.60 12.37
N THR A 336 18.77 -10.68 13.02
CA THR A 336 20.08 -10.75 13.69
C THR A 336 21.17 -11.11 12.72
N TYR A 337 20.88 -11.95 11.72
CA TYR A 337 21.80 -12.26 10.63
C TYR A 337 21.01 -12.57 9.35
N ALA A 338 21.50 -12.11 8.21
CA ALA A 338 21.00 -12.50 6.90
C ALA A 338 22.05 -12.18 5.84
N GLU A 339 22.15 -12.98 4.79
CA GLU A 339 23.09 -12.77 3.69
C GLU A 339 22.37 -12.86 2.35
N VAL A 340 22.62 -11.91 1.45
CA VAL A 340 22.17 -11.93 0.06
C VAL A 340 23.40 -11.79 -0.83
N ARG A 341 23.67 -12.82 -1.63
CA ARG A 341 24.82 -12.85 -2.54
C ARG A 341 24.54 -12.16 -3.87
N GLU A 342 25.61 -11.87 -4.61
CA GLU A 342 25.54 -11.28 -5.96
C GLU A 342 24.66 -12.11 -6.89
N GLU A 343 24.79 -13.44 -6.88
CA GLU A 343 24.04 -14.35 -7.74
C GLU A 343 22.55 -14.31 -7.40
N ALA A 344 22.21 -14.33 -6.11
CA ALA A 344 20.84 -14.24 -5.61
C ALA A 344 20.19 -12.91 -6.00
N LEU A 345 20.92 -11.79 -5.85
CA LEU A 345 20.43 -10.47 -6.25
C LEU A 345 20.26 -10.37 -7.78
N ALA A 346 21.21 -10.88 -8.56
CA ALA A 346 21.11 -10.90 -10.02
C ALA A 346 19.92 -11.75 -10.48
N ALA A 347 19.72 -12.94 -9.91
CA ALA A 347 18.59 -13.82 -10.20
C ALA A 347 17.24 -13.17 -9.87
N PHE A 348 17.15 -12.50 -8.71
CA PHE A 348 15.97 -11.71 -8.34
C PHE A 348 15.67 -10.61 -9.37
N VAL A 349 16.67 -9.82 -9.76
CA VAL A 349 16.49 -8.77 -10.79
C VAL A 349 16.06 -9.36 -12.12
N LYS A 350 16.59 -10.53 -12.51
CA LYS A 350 16.18 -11.24 -13.72
C LYS A 350 14.72 -11.68 -13.70
N SER A 351 14.17 -11.98 -12.52
CA SER A 351 12.78 -12.42 -12.34
C SER A 351 11.76 -11.30 -12.53
N LEU A 352 12.20 -10.04 -12.54
CA LEU A 352 11.32 -8.87 -12.71
C LEU A 352 10.79 -8.80 -14.15
N ASP A 353 9.53 -8.39 -14.29
CA ASP A 353 8.87 -8.32 -15.60
C ASP A 353 9.64 -7.43 -16.59
N GLY A 354 9.88 -7.98 -17.77
CA GLY A 354 10.61 -7.34 -18.85
C GLY A 354 12.13 -7.41 -18.74
N VAL A 355 12.74 -7.95 -17.68
CA VAL A 355 14.20 -8.10 -17.60
C VAL A 355 14.65 -9.37 -18.32
N THR A 356 15.54 -9.26 -19.31
CA THR A 356 16.04 -10.41 -20.08
C THR A 356 17.43 -10.89 -19.64
N SER A 357 18.23 -9.98 -19.07
CA SER A 357 19.52 -10.30 -18.48
C SER A 357 19.80 -9.35 -17.32
N SER A 358 20.58 -9.83 -16.36
CA SER A 358 21.00 -9.06 -15.20
C SER A 358 22.36 -9.53 -14.72
N SER A 359 23.11 -8.62 -14.12
CA SER A 359 24.27 -8.88 -13.28
C SER A 359 24.21 -7.97 -12.06
N ALA A 360 24.78 -8.44 -10.96
CA ALA A 360 24.92 -7.67 -9.75
C ALA A 360 26.37 -7.77 -9.25
N LYS A 361 26.86 -6.69 -8.66
CA LYS A 361 28.15 -6.64 -7.97
C LYS A 361 27.97 -5.94 -6.62
N LEU A 362 28.46 -6.55 -5.54
CA LEU A 362 28.33 -6.14 -4.15
C LEU A 362 29.74 -5.94 -3.58
N ASP A 363 30.21 -4.70 -3.59
CA ASP A 363 31.62 -4.40 -3.28
C ASP A 363 31.76 -2.97 -2.72
N GLY A 364 32.65 -2.80 -1.74
CA GLY A 364 33.02 -1.49 -1.19
C GLY A 364 31.84 -0.64 -0.70
N GLY A 365 30.83 -1.24 -0.08
CA GLY A 365 29.64 -0.53 0.40
C GLY A 365 28.59 -0.20 -0.66
N VAL A 366 28.76 -0.69 -1.90
CA VAL A 366 27.90 -0.36 -3.04
C VAL A 366 27.39 -1.62 -3.73
N ALA A 367 26.07 -1.65 -3.96
CA ALA A 367 25.41 -2.61 -4.83
C ALA A 367 25.26 -2.00 -6.23
N SER A 368 25.97 -2.56 -7.20
CA SER A 368 25.86 -2.22 -8.62
C SER A 368 25.02 -3.27 -9.33
N VAL A 369 23.97 -2.85 -10.02
CA VAL A 369 23.08 -3.73 -10.78
C VAL A 369 23.08 -3.26 -12.23
N GLU A 370 23.35 -4.17 -13.16
CA GLU A 370 23.18 -3.93 -14.60
C GLU A 370 22.13 -4.89 -15.14
N ALA A 371 21.22 -4.41 -15.97
CA ALA A 371 20.14 -5.23 -16.53
C ALA A 371 19.72 -4.76 -17.93
N LEU A 372 19.15 -5.68 -18.72
CA LEU A 372 18.42 -5.35 -19.95
C LEU A 372 16.93 -5.42 -19.69
N TRP A 373 16.28 -4.27 -19.54
CA TRP A 373 14.83 -4.17 -19.35
C TRP A 373 14.14 -3.83 -20.66
N ARG A 374 13.28 -4.73 -21.17
CA ARG A 374 12.58 -4.64 -22.46
C ARG A 374 13.55 -4.33 -23.61
N GLY A 375 14.71 -5.00 -23.58
CA GLY A 375 15.80 -4.84 -24.55
C GLY A 375 16.68 -3.61 -24.34
N LYS A 376 16.50 -2.88 -23.24
CA LYS A 376 17.12 -1.56 -23.02
C LYS A 376 18.05 -1.62 -21.81
N PRO A 377 19.31 -1.13 -21.91
CA PRO A 377 20.26 -1.21 -20.82
C PRO A 377 19.87 -0.26 -19.68
N VAL A 378 19.89 -0.79 -18.47
CA VAL A 378 19.66 -0.06 -17.21
C VAL A 378 20.81 -0.39 -16.27
N ARG A 379 21.40 0.64 -15.67
CA ARG A 379 22.43 0.48 -14.63
C ARG A 379 22.07 1.28 -13.40
N LEU A 380 22.19 0.65 -12.23
CA LEU A 380 21.90 1.25 -10.94
C LEU A 380 23.09 1.03 -10.01
N ARG A 381 23.45 2.05 -9.25
CA ARG A 381 24.42 1.93 -8.14
C ARG A 381 23.76 2.46 -6.87
N LEU A 382 23.62 1.58 -5.89
CA LEU A 382 22.94 1.81 -4.62
C LEU A 382 23.94 1.66 -3.48
N ALA A 383 24.00 2.64 -2.58
CA ALA A 383 24.72 2.53 -1.32
C ALA A 383 23.67 2.42 -0.21
N PRO A 384 23.31 1.20 0.23
CA PRO A 384 22.34 1.04 1.29
C PRO A 384 22.97 1.49 2.62
N VAL A 385 22.29 2.38 3.33
CA VAL A 385 22.76 2.98 4.58
C VAL A 385 21.65 2.88 5.61
N LEU A 386 21.99 2.31 6.77
CA LEU A 386 21.12 2.38 7.94
C LEU A 386 21.15 3.80 8.50
N SER A 387 19.99 4.30 8.88
CA SER A 387 19.87 5.60 9.55
C SER A 387 20.66 5.56 10.86
N ALA A 388 21.28 6.67 11.24
CA ALA A 388 22.18 6.71 12.41
C ALA A 388 21.46 6.36 13.74
N ASP A 389 20.15 6.58 13.79
CA ASP A 389 19.27 6.23 14.91
C ASP A 389 18.67 4.81 14.80
N GLY A 390 19.05 4.05 13.77
CA GLY A 390 18.49 2.73 13.48
C GLY A 390 17.01 2.74 13.08
N SER A 391 16.43 3.91 12.78
CA SER A 391 14.98 4.05 12.54
C SER A 391 14.54 3.63 11.13
N GLY A 392 15.48 3.31 10.24
CA GLY A 392 15.17 2.92 8.87
C GLY A 392 16.39 2.66 8.00
N LEU A 393 16.13 2.15 6.80
CA LEU A 393 17.10 1.88 5.75
C LEU A 393 16.88 2.86 4.60
N THR A 394 17.95 3.49 4.11
CA THR A 394 17.93 4.28 2.88
C THR A 394 18.79 3.59 1.83
N ALA A 395 18.22 3.25 0.67
CA ALA A 395 19.02 2.85 -0.49
C ALA A 395 19.52 4.12 -1.20
N GLY A 396 20.68 4.62 -0.79
CA GLY A 396 21.26 5.85 -1.33
C GLY A 396 21.66 5.67 -2.79
N LEU A 397 20.83 6.16 -3.72
CA LEU A 397 21.12 6.09 -5.15
C LEU A 397 22.31 6.96 -5.52
N ARG A 398 23.42 6.32 -5.92
CA ARG A 398 24.66 6.98 -6.34
C ARG A 398 24.64 7.35 -7.81
N SER A 399 24.09 6.46 -8.64
CA SER A 399 23.88 6.72 -10.06
C SER A 399 22.76 5.82 -10.57
N ALA A 400 21.95 6.35 -11.47
CA ALA A 400 21.04 5.58 -12.30
C ALA A 400 21.29 5.97 -13.76
N ASP A 401 21.29 4.99 -14.64
CA ASP A 401 21.44 5.16 -16.07
C ASP A 401 20.37 4.30 -16.76
N VAL A 402 19.67 4.91 -17.70
CA VAL A 402 18.74 4.20 -18.58
C VAL A 402 19.10 4.62 -20.00
N PHE A 403 19.41 3.66 -20.88
CA PHE A 403 19.85 3.91 -22.26
C PHE A 403 21.16 4.69 -22.43
N GLY A 404 22.08 4.64 -21.46
CA GLY A 404 23.26 5.50 -21.47
C GLY A 404 22.96 6.95 -21.09
N VAL A 405 21.73 7.25 -20.66
CA VAL A 405 21.33 8.58 -20.18
C VAL A 405 21.35 8.55 -18.65
N PRO A 406 22.26 9.31 -18.00
CA PRO A 406 22.30 9.38 -16.55
C PRO A 406 21.04 10.11 -16.04
N LEU A 407 20.33 9.47 -15.12
CA LEU A 407 19.19 10.08 -14.46
C LEU A 407 19.66 10.92 -13.26
N PRO A 408 19.03 12.09 -13.02
CA PRO A 408 19.37 12.90 -11.86
C PRO A 408 18.98 12.16 -10.58
N THR A 409 19.96 11.76 -9.77
CA THR A 409 19.75 11.02 -8.52
C THR A 409 18.91 11.79 -7.51
N ALA A 410 18.94 13.12 -7.58
CA ALA A 410 18.10 14.00 -6.77
C ALA A 410 16.59 13.75 -6.94
N LEU A 411 16.14 13.23 -8.09
CA LEU A 411 14.74 12.86 -8.30
C LEU A 411 14.29 11.68 -7.43
N PHE A 412 15.22 10.88 -6.93
CA PHE A 412 14.96 9.69 -6.13
C PHE A 412 15.30 9.89 -4.64
N ALA A 413 15.69 11.11 -4.26
CA ALA A 413 15.99 11.44 -2.87
C ALA A 413 14.72 11.29 -2.01
N GLY A 414 14.78 10.43 -0.99
CA GLY A 414 13.65 10.14 -0.09
C GLY A 414 12.69 9.06 -0.59
N ALA A 415 12.64 8.78 -1.90
CA ALA A 415 11.78 7.72 -2.46
C ALA A 415 12.26 6.29 -2.12
N LEU A 416 13.55 6.15 -1.81
CA LEU A 416 14.19 4.87 -1.52
C LEU A 416 14.45 4.67 -0.02
N GLN A 417 13.46 5.00 0.80
CA GLN A 417 13.53 4.86 2.26
C GLN A 417 12.53 3.82 2.75
N VAL A 418 13.02 2.89 3.56
CA VAL A 418 12.21 1.92 4.28
C VAL A 418 12.28 2.29 5.76
N PRO A 419 11.26 2.97 6.31
CA PRO A 419 11.21 3.22 7.75
C PRO A 419 11.11 1.87 8.47
N PHE A 420 11.59 1.79 9.70
CA PHE A 420 11.48 0.62 10.58
C PHE A 420 10.44 0.80 11.68
N ALA A 421 9.97 2.03 11.89
CA ALA A 421 8.85 2.32 12.78
C ALA A 421 7.57 1.54 12.37
N PRO A 422 6.73 1.15 13.34
CA PRO A 422 5.44 0.54 13.05
C PRO A 422 4.56 1.42 12.17
N SER A 423 3.79 0.80 11.30
CA SER A 423 2.82 1.46 10.42
C SER A 423 1.56 0.59 10.27
N VAL A 424 0.53 1.12 9.63
CA VAL A 424 -0.73 0.39 9.40
C VAL A 424 -0.52 -0.91 8.62
N GLY A 425 0.40 -0.91 7.66
CA GLY A 425 0.76 -2.10 6.87
C GLY A 425 1.76 -3.02 7.56
N ARG A 426 2.49 -2.51 8.57
CA ARG A 426 3.49 -3.24 9.35
C ARG A 426 3.36 -2.84 10.81
N PRO A 427 2.37 -3.38 11.56
CA PRO A 427 2.05 -2.93 12.93
C PRO A 427 3.03 -3.48 13.98
N PHE A 428 4.29 -3.69 13.59
CA PHE A 428 5.38 -4.19 14.41
C PHE A 428 6.65 -3.39 14.11
N SER A 429 7.55 -3.30 15.09
CA SER A 429 8.85 -2.66 14.90
C SER A 429 9.79 -3.59 14.13
N LEU A 430 10.51 -3.05 13.16
CA LEU A 430 11.62 -3.75 12.50
C LEU A 430 12.94 -3.30 13.13
N ALA A 431 13.89 -4.21 13.32
CA ALA A 431 15.23 -3.88 13.77
C ALA A 431 16.28 -4.63 12.94
N VAL A 432 17.29 -3.89 12.50
CA VAL A 432 18.44 -4.40 11.75
C VAL A 432 19.68 -3.79 12.41
N PRO A 433 20.53 -4.60 13.08
CA PRO A 433 21.59 -4.08 13.94
C PRO A 433 22.75 -3.45 13.16
N SER A 434 23.13 -4.07 12.05
CA SER A 434 24.19 -3.59 11.16
C SER A 434 23.88 -4.02 9.73
N LEU A 435 24.49 -3.31 8.78
CA LEU A 435 24.42 -3.64 7.35
C LEU A 435 25.80 -3.45 6.74
N ALA A 436 26.27 -4.45 6.02
CA ALA A 436 27.53 -4.40 5.27
C ALA A 436 27.31 -4.87 3.83
N VAL A 437 27.97 -4.20 2.88
CA VAL A 437 28.04 -4.63 1.47
C VAL A 437 29.50 -4.81 1.14
N ASP A 438 29.97 -6.06 1.16
CA ASP A 438 31.37 -6.40 0.90
C ASP A 438 31.52 -7.87 0.53
N GLY A 439 32.63 -8.21 -0.13
CA GLY A 439 33.01 -9.59 -0.44
C GLY A 439 31.97 -10.36 -1.26
N GLY A 440 31.23 -9.69 -2.14
CA GLY A 440 30.19 -10.31 -2.97
C GLY A 440 28.86 -10.56 -2.24
N ALA A 441 28.64 -9.94 -1.07
CA ALA A 441 27.42 -10.13 -0.30
C ALA A 441 26.91 -8.83 0.38
N LEU A 442 25.59 -8.72 0.47
CA LEU A 442 24.87 -7.83 1.36
C LEU A 442 24.56 -8.63 2.63
N SER A 443 25.13 -8.23 3.76
CA SER A 443 24.99 -8.93 5.03
C SER A 443 24.41 -8.04 6.12
N ILE A 444 23.58 -8.64 6.97
CA ILE A 444 23.05 -8.07 8.21
C ILE A 444 23.74 -8.76 9.38
N GLY A 445 24.15 -7.99 10.40
CA GLY A 445 24.66 -8.56 11.67
C GLY A 445 26.08 -9.13 11.61
N ARG A 446 26.86 -8.73 10.60
CA ARG A 446 28.27 -9.11 10.44
C ARG A 446 29.21 -8.20 11.23
#